data_AF-A0A345IKB2-F1
#
_entry.id   AF-A0A345IKB2-F1
#
_cell.length_a   1.000
_cell.length_b   1.000
_cell.length_c   1.000
_cell.angle_alpha   90.00
_cell.angle_beta   90.00
_cell.angle_gamma   90.00
#
_symmetry.space_group_name_H-M   'P 1'
#
loop_
_entity.id
_entity.type
_entity.pdbx_description
1 polymer ?
#
loop_
_entity_poly.entity_id
_entity_poly.type
_entity_poly.pdbx_seq_one_letter_code
_entity_poly.pdbx_strand_id
1 'polypeptide(L)'
;MKAEGFMAGALDWRAKRVIRRSDGTVLGALQAQGMRTLWAAGYELLGPGGEVRLTIRDDQPWMSFVEGAVGAVPFIGDFVAMGFDYLINPTYTVSDAGGSPVYRVHKKRSFFSRRFTVQELRPRPADSHATDDDELVLLGLIQLVLRERERG
;
A
#
# COMPACT_ATOMS: atom_id res chain seq x y z
N MET A 1 13.58 9.15 -15.58
CA MET A 1 13.26 8.10 -14.60
C MET A 1 13.33 6.74 -15.29
N LYS A 2 14.39 5.96 -15.04
CA LYS A 2 14.49 4.57 -15.53
C LYS A 2 14.04 3.67 -14.39
N ALA A 3 12.92 2.97 -14.58
CA ALA A 3 12.59 1.81 -13.77
C ALA A 3 13.53 0.69 -14.20
N GLU A 4 14.59 0.45 -13.43
CA GLU A 4 15.35 -0.79 -13.56
C GLU A 4 14.52 -1.91 -12.92
N GLY A 5 13.98 -2.78 -13.77
CA GLY A 5 13.10 -3.88 -13.36
C GLY A 5 11.82 -3.97 -14.19
N PHE A 6 11.93 -4.00 -15.52
CA PHE A 6 10.85 -4.51 -16.37
C PHE A 6 11.11 -6.00 -16.60
N MET A 7 10.30 -6.86 -15.98
CA MET A 7 10.01 -8.20 -16.51
C MET A 7 8.51 -8.44 -16.42
N ALA A 8 7.91 -8.65 -17.58
CA ALA A 8 6.50 -8.92 -17.76
C ALA A 8 6.11 -10.30 -17.21
N GLY A 9 4.92 -10.39 -16.62
CA GLY A 9 4.25 -11.64 -16.28
C GLY A 9 4.37 -12.04 -14.81
N ALA A 10 3.21 -12.24 -14.15
CA ALA A 10 2.88 -13.02 -12.94
C ALA A 10 3.88 -13.20 -11.76
N LEU A 11 5.07 -12.59 -11.76
CA LEU A 11 6.18 -12.96 -10.89
C LEU A 11 6.97 -11.74 -10.39
N ASP A 12 6.29 -10.63 -10.10
CA ASP A 12 6.91 -9.47 -9.42
C ASP A 12 6.64 -9.52 -7.90
N TRP A 13 6.92 -10.68 -7.29
CA TRP A 13 6.75 -10.99 -5.86
C TRP A 13 7.82 -10.33 -4.97
N ARG A 14 8.78 -9.61 -5.58
CA ARG A 14 9.83 -8.82 -4.92
C ARG A 14 9.91 -7.40 -5.45
N ALA A 15 8.81 -6.83 -5.94
CA ALA A 15 8.76 -5.47 -6.44
C ALA A 15 9.28 -4.49 -5.37
N LYS A 16 10.55 -4.09 -5.49
CA LYS A 16 11.20 -3.10 -4.64
C LYS A 16 11.40 -1.85 -5.48
N ARG A 17 10.75 -0.75 -5.10
CA ARG A 17 10.89 0.52 -5.78
C ARG A 17 11.61 1.52 -4.88
N VAL A 18 12.75 2.00 -5.34
CA VAL A 18 13.53 3.02 -4.64
C VAL A 18 12.79 4.35 -4.70
N ILE A 19 12.69 5.01 -3.56
CA ILE A 19 12.13 6.35 -3.38
C ILE A 19 13.30 7.33 -3.30
N ARG A 20 13.30 8.33 -4.18
CA ARG A 20 14.31 9.39 -4.22
C ARG A 20 13.63 10.75 -4.14
N ARG A 21 14.25 11.68 -3.43
CA ARG A 21 13.90 13.11 -3.47
C ARG A 21 14.25 13.69 -4.84
N SER A 22 13.73 14.89 -5.11
CA SER A 22 13.95 15.60 -6.38
C SER A 22 15.42 15.96 -6.62
N ASP A 23 16.22 16.07 -5.56
CA ASP A 23 17.67 16.30 -5.58
C ASP A 23 18.48 15.03 -5.89
N GLY A 24 17.84 13.86 -5.99
CA GLY A 24 18.49 12.57 -6.21
C GLY A 24 18.83 11.80 -4.93
N THR A 25 18.65 12.39 -3.75
CA THR A 25 18.89 11.73 -2.46
C THR A 25 17.98 10.51 -2.31
N VAL A 26 18.56 9.36 -1.94
CA VAL A 26 17.79 8.15 -1.66
C VAL A 26 17.16 8.29 -0.28
N LEU A 27 15.83 8.34 -0.26
CA LEU A 27 15.05 8.37 0.97
C LEU A 27 14.82 6.95 1.50
N GLY A 28 14.63 5.98 0.60
CA GLY A 28 14.39 4.59 0.97
C GLY A 28 13.77 3.78 -0.16
N ALA A 29 12.93 2.80 0.18
CA ALA A 29 12.23 1.99 -0.82
C ALA A 29 10.87 1.46 -0.35
N LEU A 30 9.93 1.29 -1.27
CA LEU A 30 8.70 0.53 -1.07
C LEU A 30 8.93 -0.91 -1.52
N GLN A 31 8.59 -1.89 -0.68
CA GLN A 31 8.68 -3.31 -1.00
C GLN A 31 7.35 -4.02 -0.69
N ALA A 32 6.90 -4.87 -1.61
CA ALA A 32 5.74 -5.74 -1.35
C ALA A 32 6.14 -6.98 -0.52
N GLN A 33 5.27 -7.39 0.41
CA GLN A 33 5.39 -8.62 1.20
C GLN A 33 4.46 -9.71 0.66
N GLY A 34 5.06 -10.80 0.16
CA GLY A 34 4.37 -12.05 -0.18
C GLY A 34 3.68 -12.09 -1.55
N MET A 35 2.99 -13.22 -1.80
CA MET A 35 2.31 -13.55 -3.07
C MET A 35 0.79 -13.36 -3.00
N ARG A 36 0.31 -12.28 -2.37
CA ARG A 36 -1.13 -11.98 -2.27
C ARG A 36 -1.53 -10.98 -3.36
N THR A 37 -2.84 -10.90 -3.67
CA THR A 37 -3.37 -9.82 -4.50
C THR A 37 -2.97 -8.45 -3.90
N LEU A 38 -2.83 -7.40 -4.71
CA LEU A 38 -2.25 -6.10 -4.26
C LEU A 38 -2.91 -5.49 -3.03
N TRP A 39 -4.19 -5.78 -2.85
CA TRP A 39 -5.00 -5.31 -1.73
C TRP A 39 -4.89 -6.21 -0.49
N ALA A 40 -4.55 -7.48 -0.65
CA ALA A 40 -4.25 -8.39 0.45
C ALA A 40 -2.75 -8.42 0.82
N ALA A 41 -1.90 -7.78 0.01
CA ALA A 41 -0.46 -7.71 0.25
C ALA A 41 -0.11 -6.67 1.33
N GLY A 42 0.76 -7.07 2.26
CA GLY A 42 1.44 -6.10 3.13
C GLY A 42 2.53 -5.38 2.35
N TYR A 43 2.89 -4.18 2.78
CA TYR A 43 4.02 -3.43 2.22
C TYR A 43 4.98 -3.00 3.32
N GLU A 44 6.26 -2.96 2.98
CA GLU A 44 7.32 -2.44 3.83
C GLU A 44 7.88 -1.17 3.21
N LEU A 45 8.05 -0.15 4.05
CA LEU A 45 8.83 1.04 3.73
C LEU A 45 10.20 0.86 4.38
N LEU A 46 11.21 0.74 3.54
CA LEU A 46 12.60 0.59 3.94
C LEU A 46 13.25 1.96 4.00
N GLY A 47 14.12 2.17 4.98
CA GLY A 47 15.03 3.30 4.99
C GLY A 47 16.14 3.16 3.94
N PRO A 48 17.05 4.14 3.85
CA PRO A 48 18.10 4.16 2.83
C PRO A 48 19.11 3.01 2.98
N GLY A 49 19.31 2.49 4.20
CA GLY A 49 20.15 1.32 4.47
C GLY A 49 19.46 -0.03 4.21
N GLY A 50 18.17 -0.02 3.84
CA GLY A 50 17.38 -1.23 3.60
C GLY A 50 16.71 -1.82 4.85
N GLU A 51 16.86 -1.19 6.00
CA GLU A 51 16.15 -1.53 7.23
C GLU A 51 14.65 -1.23 7.10
N VAL A 52 13.80 -2.11 7.61
CA VAL A 52 12.35 -1.87 7.66
C VAL A 52 12.07 -0.75 8.66
N ARG A 53 11.56 0.36 8.17
CA ARG A 53 11.15 1.50 9.00
C ARG A 53 9.69 1.40 9.37
N LEU A 54 8.85 1.07 8.39
CA LEU A 54 7.41 1.02 8.55
C LEU A 54 6.79 -0.15 7.78
N THR A 55 5.63 -0.60 8.24
CA THR A 55 4.82 -1.62 7.57
C THR A 55 3.41 -1.09 7.34
N ILE A 56 2.89 -1.27 6.13
CA ILE A 56 1.52 -0.94 5.73
C ILE A 56 0.71 -2.23 5.63
N ARG A 57 -0.43 -2.31 6.32
CA ARG A 57 -1.35 -3.45 6.26
C ARG A 57 -2.78 -2.99 6.09
N ASP A 58 -3.56 -3.75 5.32
CA ASP A 58 -5.01 -3.57 5.25
C ASP A 58 -5.65 -4.07 6.55
N ASP A 59 -6.48 -3.23 7.17
CA ASP A 59 -7.21 -3.55 8.40
C ASP A 59 -8.36 -4.55 8.13
N GLN A 60 -8.80 -4.67 6.88
CA GLN A 60 -9.96 -5.48 6.48
C GLN A 60 -9.58 -6.34 5.26
N PRO A 61 -9.07 -7.57 5.44
CA PRO A 61 -8.70 -8.45 4.33
C PRO A 61 -9.93 -9.11 3.66
N TRP A 62 -10.95 -8.31 3.33
CA TRP A 62 -12.26 -8.74 2.82
C TRP A 62 -12.18 -9.47 1.47
N MET A 63 -11.08 -9.31 0.73
CA MET A 63 -10.84 -10.03 -0.53
C MET A 63 -10.78 -11.55 -0.34
N SER A 64 -10.30 -12.03 0.80
CA SER A 64 -10.29 -13.47 1.10
C SER A 64 -11.70 -14.05 1.20
N PHE A 65 -12.69 -13.22 1.55
CA PHE A 65 -14.10 -13.63 1.62
C PHE A 65 -14.78 -13.63 0.26
N VAL A 66 -14.38 -12.74 -0.66
CA VAL A 66 -14.93 -12.67 -2.02
C VAL A 66 -14.45 -13.85 -2.87
N GLU A 67 -13.17 -14.23 -2.77
CA GLU A 67 -12.64 -15.42 -3.46
C GLU A 67 -13.42 -16.70 -3.09
N GLY A 68 -13.77 -16.86 -1.80
CA GLY A 68 -14.58 -17.99 -1.33
C GLY A 68 -16.05 -17.94 -1.77
N ALA A 69 -16.65 -16.74 -1.83
CA ALA A 69 -18.06 -16.57 -2.22
C ALA A 69 -18.29 -16.72 -3.73
N VAL A 70 -17.37 -16.22 -4.56
CA VAL A 70 -17.43 -16.32 -6.03
C VAL A 70 -17.29 -17.77 -6.50
N GLY A 71 -16.54 -18.60 -5.77
CA GLY A 71 -16.41 -20.04 -6.07
C GLY A 71 -17.67 -20.87 -5.79
N ALA A 72 -18.64 -20.34 -5.03
CA ALA A 72 -19.77 -21.12 -4.52
C ALA A 72 -21.11 -20.89 -5.24
N VAL A 73 -21.33 -19.75 -5.91
CA VAL A 73 -22.63 -19.45 -6.55
C VAL A 73 -22.50 -18.77 -7.92
N PRO A 74 -22.86 -19.46 -9.02
CA PRO A 74 -22.95 -18.83 -10.36
C PRO A 74 -23.96 -17.67 -10.35
N PHE A 75 -23.67 -16.59 -11.08
CA PHE A 75 -24.52 -15.39 -11.26
C PHE A 75 -24.65 -14.43 -10.07
N ILE A 76 -24.32 -14.82 -8.82
CA ILE A 76 -24.23 -13.87 -7.69
C ILE A 76 -22.90 -13.09 -7.71
N GLY A 77 -21.84 -13.70 -8.25
CA GLY A 77 -20.50 -13.09 -8.33
C GLY A 77 -20.48 -11.71 -8.97
N ASP A 78 -21.23 -11.51 -10.06
CA ASP A 78 -21.23 -10.25 -10.81
C ASP A 78 -21.97 -9.11 -10.06
N PHE A 79 -23.08 -9.42 -9.38
CA PHE A 79 -23.81 -8.44 -8.55
C PHE A 79 -23.07 -8.10 -7.26
N VAL A 80 -22.41 -9.08 -6.64
CA VAL A 80 -21.55 -8.86 -5.48
C VAL A 80 -20.34 -8.02 -5.90
N ALA A 81 -19.69 -8.30 -7.03
CA ALA A 81 -18.59 -7.49 -7.55
C ALA A 81 -19.01 -6.04 -7.85
N MET A 82 -20.17 -5.85 -8.49
CA MET A 82 -20.69 -4.53 -8.84
C MET A 82 -21.14 -3.70 -7.62
N GLY A 83 -21.66 -4.35 -6.57
CA GLY A 83 -22.01 -3.71 -5.31
C GLY A 83 -20.84 -3.50 -4.35
N PHE A 84 -19.83 -4.38 -4.39
CA PHE A 84 -18.70 -4.35 -3.45
C PHE A 84 -17.87 -3.09 -3.60
N ASP A 85 -17.56 -2.67 -4.83
CA ASP A 85 -16.83 -1.42 -5.10
C ASP A 85 -17.51 -0.21 -4.45
N TYR A 86 -18.82 -0.28 -4.26
CA TYR A 86 -19.60 0.75 -3.59
C TYR A 86 -19.58 0.64 -2.06
N LEU A 87 -19.26 -0.52 -1.48
CA LEU A 87 -19.35 -0.81 -0.03
C LEU A 87 -17.99 -0.85 0.68
N ILE A 88 -16.86 -0.92 -0.04
CA ILE A 88 -15.54 -0.99 0.60
C ILE A 88 -15.03 0.43 0.89
N ASN A 89 -14.57 0.69 2.12
CA ASN A 89 -13.79 1.87 2.49
C ASN A 89 -12.46 1.38 3.07
N PRO A 90 -11.51 0.92 2.24
CA PRO A 90 -10.35 0.22 2.74
C PRO A 90 -9.52 1.17 3.59
N THR A 91 -9.19 0.68 4.77
CA THR A 91 -8.42 1.39 5.77
C THR A 91 -7.13 0.62 5.97
N TYR A 92 -6.01 1.33 5.86
CA TYR A 92 -4.70 0.75 6.08
C TYR A 92 -4.09 1.33 7.34
N THR A 93 -3.51 0.46 8.15
CA THR A 93 -2.67 0.88 9.27
C THR A 93 -1.21 0.84 8.83
N VAL A 94 -0.52 1.95 9.05
CA VAL A 94 0.94 2.02 8.98
C VAL A 94 1.47 1.89 10.39
N SER A 95 2.34 0.91 10.61
CA SER A 95 3.01 0.66 11.87
C SER A 95 4.51 0.93 11.76
N ASP A 96 5.12 1.34 12.87
CA ASP A 96 6.58 1.42 13.00
C ASP A 96 7.24 0.03 13.01
N ALA A 97 8.58 0.02 13.04
CA ALA A 97 9.38 -1.20 13.14
C ALA A 97 9.07 -2.05 14.40
N GLY A 98 8.54 -1.44 15.45
CA GLY A 98 8.07 -2.12 16.66
C GLY A 98 6.63 -2.66 16.56
N GLY A 99 5.96 -2.47 15.41
CA GLY A 99 4.57 -2.87 15.18
C GLY A 99 3.54 -1.88 15.71
N SER A 100 3.97 -0.78 16.30
CA SER A 100 3.12 0.24 16.88
C SER A 100 2.44 1.07 15.79
N PRO A 101 1.10 1.23 15.79
CA PRO A 101 0.41 2.00 14.76
C PRO A 101 0.78 3.48 14.85
N VAL A 102 1.15 4.07 13.71
CA VAL A 102 1.62 5.46 13.56
C VAL A 102 0.75 6.28 12.61
N TYR A 103 0.28 5.70 11.51
CA TYR A 103 -0.68 6.35 10.61
C TYR A 103 -1.87 5.45 10.32
N ARG A 104 -2.99 6.10 10.01
CA ARG A 104 -4.13 5.48 9.37
C ARG A 104 -4.38 6.12 8.03
N VAL A 105 -4.53 5.28 7.02
CA VAL A 105 -4.77 5.71 5.64
C VAL A 105 -6.15 5.25 5.23
N HIS A 106 -7.02 6.21 4.91
CA HIS A 106 -8.35 5.94 4.39
C HIS A 106 -8.42 6.23 2.91
N LYS A 107 -8.79 5.24 2.09
CA LYS A 107 -9.14 5.47 0.68
C LYS A 107 -10.59 5.93 0.61
N LYS A 108 -10.83 7.22 0.34
CA LYS A 108 -12.18 7.75 0.18
C LYS A 108 -12.84 7.16 -1.07
N ARG A 109 -14.13 6.84 -0.96
CA ARG A 109 -14.97 6.39 -2.08
C ARG A 109 -15.04 7.46 -3.16
N SER A 110 -14.72 7.09 -4.39
CA SER A 110 -14.95 7.92 -5.57
C SER A 110 -14.83 7.10 -6.84
N PHE A 111 -15.80 7.27 -7.74
CA PHE A 111 -15.85 6.65 -9.06
C PHE A 111 -14.62 6.95 -9.94
N PHE A 112 -13.89 8.04 -9.66
CA PHE A 112 -12.75 8.48 -10.48
C PHE A 112 -11.58 9.12 -9.69
N SER A 113 -11.75 9.45 -8.40
CA SER A 113 -10.73 10.17 -7.62
C SER A 113 -10.03 9.31 -6.58
N ARG A 114 -8.70 9.21 -6.69
CA ARG A 114 -7.78 8.53 -5.76
C ARG A 114 -7.52 9.35 -4.50
N ARG A 115 -8.57 9.70 -3.75
CA ARG A 115 -8.43 10.51 -2.54
C ARG A 115 -8.06 9.61 -1.37
N PHE A 116 -6.84 9.78 -0.88
CA PHE A 116 -6.38 9.17 0.36
C PHE A 116 -6.35 10.24 1.45
N THR A 117 -6.79 9.89 2.64
CA THR A 117 -6.58 10.69 3.84
C THR A 117 -5.60 9.94 4.71
N VAL A 118 -4.46 10.56 4.99
CA VAL A 118 -3.45 10.06 5.92
C VAL A 118 -3.64 10.80 7.23
N GLN A 119 -3.91 10.07 8.30
CA GLN A 119 -4.07 10.58 9.65
C GLN A 119 -2.93 10.04 10.50
N GLU A 120 -2.15 10.94 11.10
CA GLU A 120 -1.21 10.56 12.16
C GLU A 120 -2.01 10.19 13.42
N LEU A 121 -1.71 9.02 13.99
CA LEU A 121 -2.46 8.47 15.11
C LEU A 121 -1.91 8.89 16.47
N ARG A 122 -0.61 9.20 16.54
CA ARG A 122 0.07 9.60 17.77
C ARG A 122 1.19 10.58 17.43
N PRO A 123 1.42 11.61 18.25
CA PRO A 123 2.60 12.45 18.13
C PRO A 123 3.85 11.59 18.27
N ARG A 124 4.73 11.60 17.26
CA ARG A 124 6.02 10.92 17.37
C ARG A 124 7.07 11.83 18.02
N PRO A 125 7.97 11.26 18.85
CA PRO A 125 9.15 12.00 19.30
C PRO A 125 9.89 12.55 18.09
N ALA A 126 10.36 13.79 18.17
CA ALA A 126 11.25 14.37 17.16
C ALA A 126 12.64 13.72 17.28
N ASP A 127 12.74 12.47 16.83
CA ASP A 127 14.02 11.82 16.59
C ASP A 127 14.53 12.18 15.19
N SER A 128 15.74 11.75 14.87
CA SER A 128 16.40 12.08 13.59
C SER A 128 15.70 11.50 12.36
N HIS A 129 14.73 10.60 12.53
CA HIS A 129 14.09 9.87 11.43
C HIS A 129 12.62 10.22 11.25
N ALA A 130 12.00 10.92 12.19
CA ALA A 130 10.59 11.27 12.13
C ALA A 130 10.22 11.96 10.80
N THR A 131 10.95 12.99 10.39
CA THR A 131 10.66 13.71 9.14
C THR A 131 10.86 12.84 7.89
N ASP A 132 11.89 11.98 7.88
CA ASP A 132 12.15 11.08 6.76
C ASP A 132 11.06 10.00 6.65
N ASP A 133 10.56 9.50 7.79
CA ASP A 133 9.46 8.53 7.84
C ASP A 133 8.15 9.13 7.34
N ASP A 134 7.83 10.39 7.69
CA ASP A 134 6.63 11.08 7.19
C ASP A 134 6.65 11.17 5.65
N GLU A 135 7.81 11.53 5.10
CA GLU A 135 8.01 11.63 3.66
C GLU A 135 8.01 10.25 2.98
N LEU A 136 8.61 9.23 3.62
CA LEU A 136 8.57 7.83 3.16
C LEU A 136 7.15 7.31 3.04
N VAL A 137 6.30 7.59 4.04
CA VAL A 137 4.88 7.21 4.00
C VAL A 137 4.18 7.87 2.84
N LEU A 138 4.32 9.19 2.70
CA LEU A 138 3.63 9.93 1.65
C LEU A 138 4.04 9.45 0.25
N LEU A 139 5.35 9.38 -0.01
CA LEU A 139 5.87 8.96 -1.30
C LEU A 139 5.60 7.47 -1.58
N GLY A 140 5.70 6.62 -0.55
CA GLY A 140 5.36 5.20 -0.63
C GLY A 140 3.90 4.98 -1.00
N LEU A 141 2.98 5.70 -0.36
CA LEU A 141 1.55 5.66 -0.71
C LEU A 141 1.30 6.16 -2.13
N ILE A 142 1.96 7.24 -2.56
CA ILE A 142 1.87 7.71 -3.96
C ILE A 142 2.32 6.60 -4.92
N GLN A 143 3.45 5.95 -4.65
CA GLN A 143 3.93 4.86 -5.50
C GLN A 143 2.96 3.67 -5.54
N LEU A 144 2.38 3.32 -4.39
CA LEU A 144 1.35 2.28 -4.29
C LEU A 144 0.15 2.62 -5.20
N VAL A 145 -0.32 3.87 -5.14
CA VAL A 145 -1.45 4.36 -5.94
C VAL A 145 -1.13 4.43 -7.44
N LEU A 146 0.11 4.79 -7.81
CA LEU A 146 0.53 4.81 -9.20
C LEU A 146 0.67 3.39 -9.77
N ARG A 147 1.13 2.43 -8.97
CA ARG A 147 1.22 1.02 -9.36
C ARG A 147 -0.15 0.42 -9.67
N GLU A 148 -1.16 0.76 -8.87
CA GLU A 148 -2.53 0.30 -9.11
C GLU A 148 -3.03 0.74 -10.49
N ARG A 149 -2.76 2.00 -10.87
CA ARG A 149 -3.11 2.54 -12.21
C ARG A 149 -2.43 1.77 -13.35
N GLU A 150 -1.16 1.37 -13.18
CA GLU A 150 -0.41 0.70 -14.25
C GLU A 150 -0.98 -0.69 -14.59
N ARG A 151 -1.79 -1.29 -13.71
CA ARG A 151 -2.29 -2.67 -13.87
C ARG A 151 -3.74 -2.78 -14.36
N GLY A 152 -4.46 -1.66 -14.47
CA GLY A 152 -5.85 -1.59 -14.96
C GLY A 152 -6.81 -1.08 -13.92
#